data_AF-D2PUF4-F1
#
_entry.id   AF-D2PUF4-F1
#
_cell.length_a   1.000
_cell.length_b   1.000
_cell.length_c   1.000
_cell.angle_alpha   90.00
_cell.angle_beta   90.00
_cell.angle_gamma   90.00
#
_symmetry.space_group_name_H-M   'P 1'
#
loop_
_entity.id
_entity.type
_entity.pdbx_description
1 polymer ?
#
loop_
_entity_poly.entity_id
_entity_poly.type
_entity_poly.pdbx_seq_one_letter_code
_entity_poly.pdbx_strand_id
1 'polypeptide(L)'
;MPEARITWRGKQLNRRTVAMLQAAEKLAGRQFRIVQGSYNKGGVAASAGTHDGGGAVDLDATGLTAAQRKAVVLAMRQVGFAAWLRTPAQGNWPYHVHAIAVGDKDLSRGAAHQVAEYRRCKNGLADRGRDDGPPGYYGMTWEIHLKHHPVTGPVAQPPPNTSISLGAMAYARAHDSMSGVWGADRAQVLAWAAHPKVAAIGRHEVRPPAGVPWRVHFQQMTRKIQRRFGLPVTGVFDAGTASVMRRYGYTIIA
;
A
#
# COMPACT_ATOMS: atom_id res chain seq x y z
N MET A 1 7.42 8.17 -10.46
CA MET A 1 6.85 6.82 -10.57
C MET A 1 5.75 6.71 -9.53
N PRO A 2 4.54 6.29 -9.92
CA PRO A 2 3.46 5.97 -8.99
C PRO A 2 3.90 4.93 -7.95
N GLU A 3 3.40 5.06 -6.73
CA GLU A 3 3.62 4.10 -5.65
C GLU A 3 2.86 2.80 -5.96
N ALA A 4 3.48 1.66 -5.65
CA ALA A 4 2.86 0.36 -5.96
C ALA A 4 1.55 0.18 -5.19
N ARG A 5 0.45 0.00 -5.93
CA ARG A 5 -0.90 -0.27 -5.40
C ARG A 5 -0.99 -1.72 -4.90
N ILE A 6 -1.61 -1.91 -3.74
CA ILE A 6 -1.82 -3.21 -3.13
C ILE A 6 -3.21 -3.27 -2.47
N THR A 7 -3.81 -4.45 -2.45
CA THR A 7 -4.95 -4.73 -1.57
C THR A 7 -4.43 -5.11 -0.20
N TRP A 8 -4.78 -4.35 0.83
CA TRP A 8 -4.43 -4.64 2.22
C TRP A 8 -5.68 -4.56 3.11
N ARG A 9 -5.96 -5.63 3.85
CA ARG A 9 -7.17 -5.79 4.68
C ARG A 9 -8.48 -5.46 3.92
N GLY A 10 -8.56 -5.91 2.67
CA GLY A 10 -9.74 -5.74 1.81
C GLY A 10 -9.91 -4.34 1.20
N LYS A 11 -8.90 -3.46 1.29
CA LYS A 11 -8.96 -2.10 0.73
C LYS A 11 -7.74 -1.84 -0.16
N GLN A 12 -7.96 -1.10 -1.25
CA GLN A 12 -6.88 -0.64 -2.12
C GLN A 12 -6.09 0.48 -1.43
N LEU A 13 -4.77 0.33 -1.38
CA LEU A 13 -3.82 1.30 -0.79
C LEU A 13 -2.53 1.26 -1.61
N ASN A 14 -1.55 2.09 -1.26
CA ASN A 14 -0.16 1.91 -1.73
C ASN A 14 0.76 1.48 -0.58
N ARG A 15 1.95 0.98 -0.93
CA ARG A 15 2.92 0.47 0.05
C ARG A 15 3.32 1.52 1.10
N ARG A 16 3.49 2.78 0.70
CA ARG A 16 3.80 3.89 1.61
C ARG A 16 2.71 4.04 2.67
N THR A 17 1.45 4.12 2.25
CA THR A 17 0.29 4.30 3.14
C THR A 17 0.17 3.13 4.11
N VAL A 18 0.38 1.90 3.65
CA VAL A 18 0.37 0.71 4.53
C VAL A 18 1.49 0.75 5.57
N ALA A 19 2.72 1.11 5.19
CA ALA A 19 3.83 1.22 6.13
C ALA A 19 3.57 2.29 7.21
N MET A 20 3.02 3.44 6.80
CA MET A 20 2.65 4.51 7.73
C MET A 20 1.51 4.05 8.66
N LEU A 21 0.48 3.36 8.15
CA LEU A 21 -0.59 2.79 8.98
C LEU A 21 -0.05 1.81 10.01
N GLN A 22 0.83 0.89 9.63
CA GLN A 22 1.44 -0.06 10.56
C GLN A 22 2.27 0.65 11.65
N ALA A 23 2.99 1.73 11.31
CA ALA A 23 3.71 2.53 12.29
C ALA A 23 2.75 3.26 13.25
N ALA A 24 1.66 3.83 12.73
CA ALA A 24 0.65 4.48 13.56
C ALA A 24 -0.10 3.48 14.47
N GLU A 25 -0.37 2.25 13.99
CA GLU A 25 -0.95 1.18 14.81
C GLU A 25 -0.07 0.81 16.01
N LYS A 26 1.26 0.76 15.80
CA LYS A 26 2.22 0.54 16.89
C LYS A 26 2.18 1.66 17.92
N LEU A 27 2.17 2.92 17.48
CA LEU A 27 2.07 4.09 18.37
C LEU A 27 0.74 4.14 19.13
N ALA A 28 -0.35 3.77 18.46
CA ALA A 28 -1.69 3.74 19.06
C ALA A 28 -1.95 2.49 19.92
N GLY A 29 -1.04 1.50 19.90
CA GLY A 29 -1.21 0.23 20.59
C GLY A 29 -2.41 -0.59 20.12
N ARG A 30 -2.90 -0.36 18.89
CA ARG A 30 -4.09 -1.06 18.38
C ARG A 30 -4.11 -1.15 16.86
N GLN A 31 -4.76 -2.21 16.38
CA GLN A 31 -5.08 -2.35 14.97
C GLN A 31 -6.24 -1.44 14.58
N PHE A 32 -6.13 -0.77 13.43
CA PHE A 32 -7.17 0.06 12.85
C PHE A 32 -8.06 -0.73 11.90
N ARG A 33 -9.35 -0.41 11.91
CA ARG A 33 -10.34 -0.93 10.95
C ARG A 33 -10.51 0.09 9.83
N ILE A 34 -10.15 -0.28 8.62
CA ILE A 34 -10.22 0.61 7.45
C ILE A 34 -11.63 0.56 6.86
N VAL A 35 -12.30 1.71 6.83
CA VAL A 35 -13.63 1.87 6.21
C VAL A 35 -13.49 2.14 4.73
N GLN A 36 -12.54 3.02 4.36
CA GLN A 36 -12.27 3.41 2.98
C GLN A 36 -10.77 3.49 2.72
N GLY A 37 -10.34 2.91 1.59
CA GLY A 37 -8.95 2.95 1.13
C GLY A 37 -8.72 4.05 0.09
N SER A 38 -7.53 4.02 -0.50
CA SER A 38 -7.12 4.87 -1.63
C SER A 38 -7.65 4.31 -2.96
N TYR A 39 -7.47 5.06 -4.04
CA TYR A 39 -7.83 4.70 -5.42
C TYR A 39 -9.32 4.33 -5.60
N ASN A 40 -10.20 4.97 -4.84
CA ASN A 40 -11.63 4.74 -4.84
C ASN A 40 -12.38 5.79 -5.67
N LYS A 41 -11.96 5.96 -6.94
CA LYS A 41 -12.51 7.01 -7.80
C LYS A 41 -14.01 6.87 -7.98
N GLY A 42 -14.76 7.89 -7.56
CA GLY A 42 -16.22 7.91 -7.64
C GLY A 42 -16.93 6.92 -6.71
N GLY A 43 -16.21 6.23 -5.81
CA GLY A 43 -16.79 5.21 -4.94
C GLY A 43 -17.59 5.76 -3.76
N VAL A 44 -17.32 7.00 -3.33
CA VAL A 44 -18.07 7.68 -2.26
C VAL A 44 -18.20 9.16 -2.60
N ALA A 45 -19.42 9.60 -2.91
CA ALA A 45 -19.70 10.99 -3.28
C ALA A 45 -19.32 11.98 -2.15
N ALA A 46 -19.54 11.58 -0.89
CA ALA A 46 -19.22 12.39 0.29
C ALA A 46 -17.71 12.67 0.44
N SER A 47 -16.84 11.87 -0.16
CA SER A 47 -15.39 12.06 -0.09
C SER A 47 -14.85 13.14 -1.04
N ALA A 48 -15.69 13.76 -1.88
CA ALA A 48 -15.31 14.83 -2.81
C ALA A 48 -14.04 14.53 -3.64
N GLY A 49 -13.83 13.26 -4.00
CA GLY A 49 -12.70 12.80 -4.81
C GLY A 49 -11.35 12.69 -4.07
N THR A 50 -11.30 12.90 -2.74
CA THR A 50 -10.03 12.82 -1.99
C THR A 50 -9.39 11.44 -2.08
N HIS A 51 -10.20 10.39 -2.16
CA HIS A 51 -9.74 9.00 -2.30
C HIS A 51 -9.46 8.55 -3.74
N ASP A 52 -9.58 9.41 -4.75
CA ASP A 52 -9.39 9.02 -6.15
C ASP A 52 -7.93 8.60 -6.47
N GLY A 53 -6.99 9.03 -5.63
CA GLY A 53 -5.56 8.75 -5.71
C GLY A 53 -5.04 7.94 -4.51
N GLY A 54 -3.72 7.89 -4.35
CA GLY A 54 -3.01 7.29 -3.22
C GLY A 54 -3.08 8.12 -1.95
N GLY A 55 -2.56 7.57 -0.85
CA GLY A 55 -2.34 8.30 0.41
C GLY A 55 -3.56 8.52 1.30
N ALA A 56 -4.79 8.49 0.76
CA ALA A 56 -6.02 8.73 1.52
C ALA A 56 -6.57 7.45 2.16
N VAL A 57 -7.02 7.54 3.42
CA VAL A 57 -7.60 6.44 4.18
C VAL A 57 -8.60 6.95 5.22
N ASP A 58 -9.70 6.21 5.41
CA ASP A 58 -10.66 6.41 6.50
C ASP A 58 -10.66 5.23 7.46
N LEU A 59 -10.59 5.52 8.76
CA LEU A 59 -10.56 4.54 9.83
C LEU A 59 -11.84 4.63 10.67
N ASP A 60 -12.46 3.49 10.99
CA ASP A 60 -13.62 3.44 11.86
C ASP A 60 -13.25 3.94 13.26
N ALA A 61 -14.03 4.90 13.76
CA ALA A 61 -13.87 5.49 15.08
C ALA A 61 -15.16 5.45 15.91
N THR A 62 -16.20 4.76 15.43
CA THR A 62 -17.53 4.74 16.03
C THR A 62 -17.50 4.19 17.45
N GLY A 63 -16.92 3.00 17.64
CA GLY A 63 -16.82 2.35 18.95
C GLY A 63 -15.68 2.85 19.86
N LEU A 64 -14.96 3.90 19.45
CA LEU A 64 -13.84 4.44 20.24
C LEU A 64 -14.30 5.52 21.23
N THR A 65 -13.69 5.55 22.41
CA THR A 65 -13.86 6.66 23.35
C THR A 65 -13.20 7.93 22.81
N ALA A 66 -13.56 9.11 23.35
CA ALA A 66 -12.95 10.37 22.96
C ALA A 66 -11.42 10.36 23.11
N ALA A 67 -10.90 9.77 24.19
CA ALA A 67 -9.45 9.63 24.42
C ALA A 67 -8.79 8.72 23.36
N GLN A 68 -9.43 7.60 23.01
CA GLN A 68 -8.94 6.70 21.97
C GLN A 68 -8.94 7.36 20.59
N ARG A 69 -10.00 8.10 20.24
CA ARG A 69 -10.06 8.88 18.99
C ARG A 69 -8.92 9.89 18.92
N LYS A 70 -8.67 10.61 20.01
CA LYS A 70 -7.56 11.56 20.13
C LYS A 70 -6.21 10.87 19.92
N ALA A 71 -5.99 9.71 20.55
CA ALA A 71 -4.76 8.94 20.44
C ALA A 71 -4.53 8.42 19.01
N VAL A 72 -5.57 7.95 18.33
CA VAL A 72 -5.48 7.51 16.93
C VAL A 72 -5.08 8.67 16.01
N VAL A 73 -5.74 9.84 16.13
CA VAL A 73 -5.37 11.01 15.32
C VAL A 73 -3.93 11.44 15.59
N LEU A 74 -3.51 11.48 16.85
CA LEU A 74 -2.14 11.83 17.23
C LEU A 74 -1.10 10.86 16.63
N ALA A 75 -1.35 9.55 16.74
CA ALA A 75 -0.47 8.52 16.18
C ALA A 75 -0.33 8.65 14.66
N MET A 76 -1.44 8.92 13.97
CA MET A 76 -1.44 9.18 12.53
C MET A 76 -0.60 10.42 12.17
N ARG A 77 -0.77 11.52 12.91
CA ARG A 77 0.00 12.75 12.71
C ARG A 77 1.50 12.54 12.97
N GLN A 78 1.86 11.77 13.99
CA GLN A 78 3.25 11.45 14.36
C GLN A 78 4.02 10.68 13.27
N VAL A 79 3.33 9.92 12.42
CA VAL A 79 3.96 9.24 11.28
C VAL A 79 3.86 10.02 9.98
N GLY A 80 3.31 11.25 10.00
CA GLY A 80 3.25 12.13 8.85
C GLY A 80 1.96 12.04 8.02
N PHE A 81 0.84 11.62 8.61
CA PHE A 81 -0.46 11.88 8.00
C PHE A 81 -0.97 13.28 8.35
N ALA A 82 -1.59 13.95 7.39
CA ALA A 82 -2.58 14.99 7.67
C ALA A 82 -3.87 14.27 8.09
N ALA A 83 -4.19 14.28 9.38
CA ALA A 83 -5.27 13.46 9.93
C ALA A 83 -6.23 14.27 10.81
N TRP A 84 -7.53 14.00 10.66
CA TRP A 84 -8.61 14.64 11.41
C TRP A 84 -9.59 13.60 11.91
N LEU A 85 -10.18 13.85 13.08
CA LEU A 85 -11.40 13.15 13.47
C LEU A 85 -12.57 13.81 12.73
N ARG A 86 -13.39 13.01 12.07
CA ARG A 86 -14.67 13.42 11.53
C ARG A 86 -15.79 13.02 12.47
N THR A 87 -16.71 13.94 12.71
CA THR A 87 -17.86 13.75 13.59
C THR A 87 -19.17 13.83 12.81
N PRO A 88 -20.27 13.24 13.32
CA PRO A 88 -21.59 13.36 12.70
C PRO A 88 -22.11 14.81 12.60
N ALA A 89 -21.57 15.75 13.39
CA ALA A 89 -21.95 17.16 13.31
C ALA A 89 -21.32 17.87 12.09
N GLN A 90 -20.27 17.29 11.49
CA GLN A 90 -19.55 17.87 10.34
C GLN A 90 -20.10 17.41 8.99
N GLY A 91 -21.03 16.45 8.98
CA GLY A 91 -21.62 15.89 7.76
C GLY A 91 -22.33 14.57 8.01
N ASN A 92 -23.00 14.04 6.99
CA ASN A 92 -23.76 12.79 7.07
C ASN A 92 -22.84 11.55 7.03
N TRP A 93 -22.03 11.39 8.08
CA TRP A 93 -21.11 10.28 8.25
C TRP A 93 -20.95 9.91 9.74
N PRO A 94 -20.67 8.64 10.07
CA PRO A 94 -20.34 8.24 11.43
C PRO A 94 -18.97 8.79 11.86
N TYR A 95 -18.63 8.61 13.14
CA TYR A 95 -17.28 8.90 13.62
C TYR A 95 -16.23 8.08 12.84
N HIS A 96 -15.29 8.77 12.22
CA HIS A 96 -14.15 8.16 11.55
C HIS A 96 -12.94 9.07 11.60
N VAL A 97 -11.73 8.52 11.47
CA VAL A 97 -10.51 9.31 11.26
C VAL A 97 -10.23 9.35 9.78
N HIS A 98 -10.26 10.55 9.20
CA HIS A 98 -9.86 10.81 7.83
C HIS A 98 -8.40 11.22 7.79
N ALA A 99 -7.58 10.57 6.96
CA ALA A 99 -6.16 10.83 6.92
C ALA A 99 -5.56 10.77 5.51
N ILE A 100 -4.58 11.63 5.24
CA ILE A 100 -3.84 11.72 3.98
C ILE A 100 -2.34 11.65 4.24
N ALA A 101 -1.67 10.68 3.61
CA ALA A 101 -0.22 10.50 3.71
C ALA A 101 0.50 11.70 3.08
N VAL A 102 1.12 12.56 3.90
CA VAL A 102 1.81 13.75 3.41
C VAL A 102 3.00 13.32 2.55
N GLY A 103 3.11 13.92 1.35
CA GLY A 103 4.18 13.63 0.40
C GLY A 103 3.99 12.36 -0.43
N ASP A 104 2.83 11.72 -0.36
CA ASP A 104 2.49 10.64 -1.29
C ASP A 104 2.49 11.16 -2.75
N LYS A 105 3.03 10.36 -3.68
CA LYS A 105 3.20 10.76 -5.08
C LYS A 105 1.94 10.60 -5.91
N ASP A 106 0.97 9.84 -5.39
CA ASP A 106 -0.26 9.52 -6.10
C ASP A 106 -1.48 10.27 -5.55
N LEU A 107 -1.29 11.29 -4.72
CA LEU A 107 -2.39 12.07 -4.15
C LEU A 107 -3.34 12.57 -5.25
N SER A 108 -4.65 12.45 -4.99
CA SER A 108 -5.64 13.17 -5.78
C SER A 108 -5.49 14.68 -5.60
N ARG A 109 -6.06 15.47 -6.51
CA ARG A 109 -6.09 16.93 -6.37
C ARG A 109 -6.79 17.37 -5.08
N GLY A 110 -7.88 16.70 -4.70
CA GLY A 110 -8.61 16.96 -3.46
C GLY A 110 -7.76 16.66 -2.22
N ALA A 111 -7.06 15.52 -2.20
CA ALA A 111 -6.18 15.16 -1.10
C ALA A 111 -4.98 16.11 -0.98
N ALA A 112 -4.36 16.51 -2.09
CA ALA A 112 -3.28 17.49 -2.10
C ALA A 112 -3.74 18.86 -1.53
N HIS A 113 -4.96 19.29 -1.87
CA HIS A 113 -5.56 20.49 -1.28
C HIS A 113 -5.75 20.36 0.24
N GLN A 114 -6.28 19.23 0.72
CA GLN A 114 -6.44 19.00 2.16
C GLN A 114 -5.12 18.97 2.91
N VAL A 115 -4.05 18.43 2.33
CA VAL A 115 -2.69 18.52 2.92
C VAL A 115 -2.22 19.97 3.00
N ALA A 116 -2.50 20.80 2.00
CA ALA A 116 -2.17 22.23 2.04
C ALA A 116 -2.94 22.97 3.15
N GLU A 117 -4.23 22.65 3.34
CA GLU A 117 -5.05 23.22 4.42
C GLU A 117 -4.59 22.71 5.80
N TYR A 118 -4.19 21.44 5.93
CA TYR A 118 -3.60 20.89 7.15
C TYR A 118 -2.36 21.69 7.59
N ARG A 119 -1.46 21.99 6.66
CA ARG A 119 -0.25 22.81 6.92
C ARG A 119 -0.57 24.24 7.37
N ARG A 120 -1.78 24.71 7.09
CA ARG A 120 -2.32 26.02 7.53
C ARG A 120 -3.18 25.90 8.79
N CYS A 121 -3.11 24.77 9.50
CA CYS A 121 -3.86 24.46 10.71
C CYS A 121 -5.39 24.47 10.51
N LYS A 122 -5.86 24.01 9.35
CA LYS A 122 -7.28 23.93 8.99
C LYS A 122 -7.81 22.50 8.93
N ASN A 123 -9.13 22.36 8.97
CA ASN A 123 -9.87 21.10 9.03
C ASN A 123 -9.98 20.34 7.69
N GLY A 124 -9.55 20.96 6.57
CA GLY A 124 -9.62 20.39 5.22
C GLY A 124 -11.03 20.22 4.66
N LEU A 125 -12.06 20.78 5.29
CA LEU A 125 -13.44 20.80 4.78
C LEU A 125 -13.71 22.05 3.94
N ALA A 126 -14.88 22.11 3.30
CA ALA A 126 -15.27 23.20 2.42
C ALA A 126 -15.35 24.56 3.14
N ASP A 127 -15.70 24.55 4.44
CA ASP A 127 -15.77 25.73 5.30
C ASP A 127 -14.38 26.33 5.61
N ARG A 128 -13.30 25.57 5.36
CA ARG A 128 -11.92 25.91 5.69
C ARG A 128 -11.73 26.31 7.14
N GLY A 129 -12.55 25.72 8.02
CA GLY A 129 -12.51 25.96 9.46
C GLY A 129 -11.18 25.56 10.08
N ARG A 130 -10.94 26.02 11.31
CA ARG A 130 -9.74 25.64 12.07
C ARG A 130 -9.73 24.14 12.33
N ASP A 131 -8.54 23.54 12.29
CA ASP A 131 -8.34 22.16 12.76
C ASP A 131 -8.68 22.05 14.26
N ASP A 132 -9.62 21.17 14.58
CA ASP A 132 -10.13 20.88 15.93
C ASP A 132 -9.48 19.64 16.57
N GLY A 133 -8.53 19.02 15.88
CA GLY A 133 -7.77 17.87 16.37
C GLY A 133 -6.66 18.19 17.38
N PRO A 134 -5.92 17.17 17.85
CA PRO A 134 -4.75 17.35 18.71
C PRO A 134 -3.70 18.23 18.01
N PRO A 135 -3.24 19.34 18.60
CA PRO A 135 -2.34 20.26 17.91
C PRO A 135 -0.97 19.62 17.65
N GLY A 136 -0.29 20.09 16.59
CA GLY A 136 1.09 19.73 16.27
C GLY A 136 1.23 18.84 15.04
N TYR A 137 2.48 18.55 14.67
CA TYR A 137 2.86 17.70 13.53
C TYR A 137 2.37 18.18 12.16
N TYR A 138 2.02 19.45 12.01
CA TYR A 138 1.59 20.05 10.73
C TYR A 138 2.68 20.01 9.63
N GLY A 139 3.95 19.98 10.04
CA GLY A 139 5.11 19.79 9.16
C GLY A 139 5.67 18.36 9.14
N MET A 140 5.05 17.42 9.86
CA MET A 140 5.54 16.04 9.94
C MET A 140 5.34 15.34 8.60
N THR A 141 6.34 14.55 8.22
CA THR A 141 6.30 13.68 7.03
C THR A 141 6.77 12.30 7.43
N TRP A 142 6.49 11.31 6.58
CA TRP A 142 7.01 9.96 6.78
C TRP A 142 8.53 9.92 6.81
N GLU A 143 9.17 10.74 5.97
CA GLU A 143 10.63 10.88 5.90
C GLU A 143 11.21 11.42 7.22
N ILE A 144 10.58 12.43 7.82
CA ILE A 144 10.98 12.95 9.13
C ILE A 144 10.77 11.89 10.21
N HIS A 145 9.64 11.18 10.18
CA HIS A 145 9.39 10.09 11.13
C HIS A 145 10.48 9.02 11.05
N LEU A 146 10.82 8.55 9.85
CA LEU A 146 11.88 7.56 9.64
C LEU A 146 13.26 8.05 10.06
N LYS A 147 13.54 9.35 9.96
CA LYS A 147 14.81 9.93 10.43
C LYS A 147 14.94 9.85 11.95
N HIS A 148 13.86 10.06 12.69
CA HIS A 148 13.85 10.01 14.17
C HIS A 148 13.59 8.62 14.74
N HIS A 149 12.95 7.76 13.95
CA HIS A 149 12.72 6.35 14.25
C HIS A 149 13.38 5.52 13.16
N PRO A 150 14.73 5.57 13.06
CA PRO A 150 15.43 4.75 12.08
C PRO A 150 15.02 3.30 12.34
N VAL A 151 14.62 2.62 11.28
CA VAL A 151 14.35 1.20 11.36
C VAL A 151 15.67 0.53 11.73
N THR A 152 15.87 0.23 13.02
CA THR A 152 17.06 -0.45 13.50
C THR A 152 16.96 -1.92 13.09
N GLY A 153 17.81 -2.33 12.17
CA GLY A 153 17.71 -3.62 11.46
C GLY A 153 17.38 -3.41 9.99
N PRO A 154 17.64 -4.39 9.10
CA PRO A 154 17.31 -4.26 7.70
C PRO A 154 15.85 -3.84 7.60
N VAL A 155 15.58 -2.76 6.86
CA VAL A 155 14.23 -2.25 6.61
C VAL A 155 13.32 -3.45 6.45
N ALA A 156 12.43 -3.68 7.41
CA ALA A 156 11.42 -4.70 7.28
C ALA A 156 10.55 -4.21 6.12
N GLN A 157 10.93 -4.62 4.90
CA GLN A 157 10.05 -4.58 3.76
C GLN A 157 8.73 -5.17 4.29
N PRO A 158 7.57 -4.57 3.95
CA PRO A 158 6.29 -5.20 4.28
C PRO A 158 6.44 -6.68 3.97
N PRO A 159 6.06 -7.60 4.91
CA PRO A 159 6.39 -9.01 4.80
C PRO A 159 6.12 -9.40 3.35
N PRO A 160 7.16 -9.88 2.61
CA PRO A 160 7.11 -9.95 1.16
C PRO A 160 5.78 -10.58 0.81
N ASN A 161 4.89 -9.85 0.13
CA ASN A 161 3.51 -10.31 -0.08
C ASN A 161 3.60 -11.72 -0.63
N THR A 162 3.33 -12.79 0.12
CA THR A 162 3.67 -14.12 -0.38
C THR A 162 2.61 -14.65 -1.35
N SER A 163 1.77 -13.79 -1.92
CA SER A 163 0.58 -14.20 -2.68
C SER A 163 0.79 -14.18 -4.20
N ILE A 164 0.92 -15.34 -4.85
CA ILE A 164 1.05 -15.46 -6.31
C ILE A 164 -0.31 -15.65 -6.98
N SER A 165 -0.73 -14.70 -7.82
CA SER A 165 -1.96 -14.83 -8.64
C SER A 165 -1.70 -15.63 -9.92
N LEU A 166 -2.44 -16.73 -10.13
CA LEU A 166 -2.36 -17.53 -11.35
C LEU A 166 -2.77 -16.73 -12.58
N GLY A 167 -3.83 -15.92 -12.48
CA GLY A 167 -4.21 -14.97 -13.54
C GLY A 167 -3.09 -14.01 -13.93
N ALA A 168 -2.38 -13.44 -12.93
CA ALA A 168 -1.23 -12.57 -13.20
C ALA A 168 -0.08 -13.32 -13.88
N MET A 169 0.23 -14.55 -13.45
CA MET A 169 1.28 -15.36 -14.06
C MET A 169 0.94 -15.78 -15.51
N ALA A 170 -0.33 -16.06 -15.79
CA ALA A 170 -0.80 -16.35 -17.14
C ALA A 170 -0.71 -15.12 -18.06
N TYR A 171 -1.08 -13.95 -17.56
CA TYR A 171 -0.98 -12.70 -18.31
C TYR A 171 0.48 -12.34 -18.61
N ALA A 172 1.36 -12.43 -17.61
CA ALA A 172 2.80 -12.18 -17.70
C ALA A 172 3.49 -13.01 -18.78
N ARG A 173 3.05 -14.25 -18.97
CA ARG A 173 3.58 -15.15 -20.00
C ARG A 173 3.35 -14.61 -21.41
N ALA A 174 2.27 -13.87 -21.63
CA ALA A 174 1.79 -13.53 -22.97
C ALA A 174 1.95 -12.04 -23.34
N HIS A 175 2.14 -11.14 -22.37
CA HIS A 175 2.07 -9.69 -22.60
C HIS A 175 3.30 -8.93 -22.10
N ASP A 176 3.68 -7.87 -22.82
CA ASP A 176 4.74 -6.95 -22.39
C ASP A 176 4.21 -5.67 -21.73
N SER A 177 2.95 -5.31 -22.00
CA SER A 177 2.34 -4.07 -21.54
C SER A 177 1.67 -4.22 -20.16
N MET A 178 1.76 -3.16 -19.36
CA MET A 178 1.16 -3.10 -18.02
C MET A 178 -0.32 -2.69 -18.15
N SER A 179 -1.23 -3.64 -17.95
CA SER A 179 -2.66 -3.36 -17.81
C SER A 179 -3.21 -4.06 -16.57
N GLY A 180 -4.21 -3.44 -15.91
CA GLY A 180 -4.95 -4.04 -14.80
C GLY A 180 -4.09 -4.68 -13.70
N VAL A 181 -4.40 -5.93 -13.36
CA VAL A 181 -3.79 -6.75 -12.29
C VAL A 181 -2.27 -6.90 -12.46
N TRP A 182 -1.78 -7.07 -13.69
CA TRP A 182 -0.35 -7.23 -13.98
C TRP A 182 0.49 -5.99 -13.62
N GLY A 183 -0.09 -4.79 -13.78
CA GLY A 183 0.57 -3.54 -13.41
C GLY A 183 0.80 -3.39 -11.90
N ALA A 184 -0.12 -3.90 -11.07
CA ALA A 184 -0.01 -3.89 -9.62
C ALA A 184 0.96 -4.98 -9.11
N ASP A 185 1.02 -6.13 -9.79
CA ASP A 185 1.73 -7.31 -9.31
C ASP A 185 3.12 -7.53 -9.90
N ARG A 186 3.53 -6.82 -10.95
CA ARG A 186 4.87 -6.99 -11.57
C ARG A 186 6.01 -6.85 -10.57
N ALA A 187 6.03 -5.80 -9.75
CA ALA A 187 7.09 -5.62 -8.73
C ALA A 187 7.03 -6.68 -7.61
N GLN A 188 5.92 -7.41 -7.49
CA GLN A 188 5.66 -8.41 -6.45
C GLN A 188 6.10 -9.79 -6.95
N VAL A 189 5.63 -10.18 -8.14
CA VAL A 189 6.03 -11.40 -8.88
C VAL A 189 7.55 -11.51 -9.02
N LEU A 190 8.21 -10.40 -9.34
CA LEU A 190 9.65 -10.36 -9.51
C LEU A 190 10.41 -10.44 -8.16
N ALA A 191 9.84 -9.88 -7.09
CA ALA A 191 10.40 -9.96 -5.75
C ALA A 191 10.28 -11.38 -5.16
N TRP A 192 9.25 -12.15 -5.54
CA TRP A 192 9.08 -13.55 -5.12
C TRP A 192 10.11 -14.47 -5.71
N ALA A 193 10.35 -14.33 -7.01
CA ALA A 193 11.32 -15.20 -7.67
C ALA A 193 12.74 -14.98 -7.10
N ALA A 194 13.07 -13.76 -6.66
CA ALA A 194 14.35 -13.42 -6.01
C ALA A 194 14.38 -13.66 -4.49
N HIS A 195 13.38 -14.34 -3.93
CA HIS A 195 13.28 -14.57 -2.49
C HIS A 195 14.34 -15.53 -1.97
N PRO A 196 14.96 -15.28 -0.79
CA PRO A 196 16.09 -16.05 -0.27
C PRO A 196 15.82 -17.55 -0.07
N LYS A 197 14.56 -17.95 0.16
CA LYS A 197 14.17 -19.38 0.29
C LYS A 197 14.05 -20.12 -1.05
N VAL A 198 13.84 -19.40 -2.15
CA VAL A 198 13.74 -19.96 -3.51
C VAL A 198 15.09 -19.83 -4.22
N ALA A 199 15.68 -18.63 -4.16
CA ALA A 199 17.03 -18.27 -4.60
C ALA A 199 17.42 -18.77 -6.00
N ALA A 200 16.45 -18.90 -6.92
CA ALA A 200 16.67 -19.40 -8.28
C ALA A 200 17.05 -18.28 -9.27
N ILE A 201 16.84 -17.01 -8.90
CA ILE A 201 17.20 -15.84 -9.70
C ILE A 201 17.83 -14.76 -8.81
N GLY A 202 18.78 -14.02 -9.36
CA GLY A 202 19.47 -12.93 -8.67
C GLY A 202 18.70 -11.60 -8.69
N ARG A 203 19.08 -10.68 -7.80
CA ARG A 203 18.50 -9.31 -7.74
C ARG A 203 18.66 -8.51 -9.04
N HIS A 204 19.70 -8.78 -9.83
CA HIS A 204 19.92 -8.13 -11.12
C HIS A 204 19.01 -8.70 -12.22
N GLU A 205 18.44 -9.89 -12.01
CA GLU A 205 17.60 -10.61 -12.97
C GLU A 205 16.11 -10.37 -12.73
N VAL A 206 15.75 -9.46 -11.84
CA VAL A 206 14.36 -9.05 -11.61
C VAL A 206 13.88 -8.03 -12.64
N ARG A 207 14.74 -7.64 -13.59
CA ARG A 207 14.40 -6.76 -14.72
C ARG A 207 14.97 -7.36 -16.00
N PRO A 208 14.25 -7.27 -17.14
CA PRO A 208 14.77 -7.68 -18.41
C PRO A 208 15.96 -6.80 -18.77
N PRO A 209 16.99 -7.39 -19.39
CA PRO A 209 18.02 -6.63 -20.10
C PRO A 209 17.40 -5.68 -21.13
N ALA A 210 18.14 -4.64 -21.50
CA ALA A 210 17.71 -3.72 -22.56
C ALA A 210 17.36 -4.49 -23.84
N GLY A 211 16.21 -4.15 -24.46
CA GLY A 211 15.73 -4.81 -25.67
C GLY A 211 15.03 -6.16 -25.45
N VAL A 212 15.01 -6.72 -24.24
CA VAL A 212 14.32 -7.99 -23.95
C VAL A 212 12.87 -7.72 -23.53
N PRO A 213 11.87 -8.29 -24.24
CA PRO A 213 10.48 -8.12 -23.84
C PRO A 213 10.17 -8.77 -22.49
N TRP A 214 9.24 -8.18 -21.75
CA TRP A 214 8.89 -8.64 -20.40
C TRP A 214 8.37 -10.07 -20.37
N ARG A 215 7.55 -10.47 -21.36
CA ARG A 215 7.02 -11.83 -21.42
C ARG A 215 8.13 -12.88 -21.58
N VAL A 216 9.14 -12.57 -22.38
CA VAL A 216 10.27 -13.45 -22.67
C VAL A 216 11.13 -13.61 -21.42
N HIS A 217 11.46 -12.49 -20.78
CA HIS A 217 12.22 -12.50 -19.54
C HIS A 217 11.51 -13.29 -18.43
N PHE A 218 10.20 -13.10 -18.29
CA PHE A 218 9.40 -13.81 -17.30
C PHE A 218 9.41 -15.33 -17.52
N GLN A 219 9.20 -15.79 -18.76
CA GLN A 219 9.30 -17.22 -19.09
C GLN A 219 10.70 -17.78 -18.77
N GLN A 220 11.77 -17.01 -19.01
CA GLN A 220 13.13 -17.42 -18.66
C GLN A 220 13.31 -17.57 -17.14
N MET A 221 12.77 -16.65 -16.34
CA MET A 221 12.79 -16.75 -14.88
C MET A 221 12.04 -18.01 -14.39
N THR A 222 10.86 -18.29 -14.94
CA THR A 222 10.10 -19.51 -14.61
C THR A 222 10.87 -20.78 -14.96
N ARG A 223 11.55 -20.82 -16.12
CA ARG A 223 12.42 -21.95 -16.50
C ARG A 223 13.57 -22.16 -15.52
N LYS A 224 14.13 -21.09 -14.94
CA LYS A 224 15.19 -21.19 -13.92
C LYS A 224 14.68 -21.80 -12.63
N ILE A 225 13.51 -21.36 -12.17
CA ILE A 225 12.82 -21.95 -11.01
C ILE A 225 12.54 -23.44 -11.25
N GLN A 226 11.94 -23.77 -12.40
CA GLN A 226 11.63 -25.17 -12.73
C GLN A 226 12.87 -26.05 -12.72
N ARG A 227 13.96 -25.59 -13.36
CA ARG A 227 15.26 -26.27 -13.31
C ARG A 227 15.79 -26.44 -11.88
N ARG A 228 15.72 -25.39 -11.06
CA ARG A 228 16.20 -25.40 -9.67
C ARG A 228 15.53 -26.48 -8.81
N PHE A 229 14.26 -26.78 -9.08
CA PHE A 229 13.44 -27.73 -8.32
C PHE A 229 13.13 -29.03 -9.06
N GLY A 230 13.79 -29.30 -10.19
CA GLY A 230 13.59 -30.54 -10.95
C GLY A 230 12.18 -30.69 -11.55
N LEU A 231 11.49 -29.58 -11.84
CA LEU A 231 10.19 -29.57 -12.52
C LEU A 231 10.37 -29.58 -14.04
N PRO A 232 9.35 -30.02 -14.81
CA PRO A 232 9.33 -29.84 -16.26
C PRO A 232 9.59 -28.38 -16.66
N VAL A 233 10.54 -28.15 -17.57
CA VAL A 233 11.03 -26.81 -17.93
C VAL A 233 10.16 -26.20 -19.03
N THR A 234 8.92 -25.86 -18.70
CA THR A 234 7.93 -25.33 -19.65
C THR A 234 8.03 -23.81 -19.83
N GLY A 235 8.55 -23.09 -18.83
CA GLY A 235 8.46 -21.63 -18.74
C GLY A 235 7.05 -21.12 -18.44
N VAL A 236 6.13 -22.01 -18.09
CA VAL A 236 4.77 -21.71 -17.66
C VAL A 236 4.70 -21.91 -16.15
N PHE A 237 4.09 -20.97 -15.44
CA PHE A 237 3.83 -21.14 -14.00
C PHE A 237 2.63 -22.09 -13.82
N ASP A 238 2.92 -23.37 -13.71
CA ASP A 238 1.95 -24.46 -13.61
C ASP A 238 1.70 -24.90 -12.16
N ALA A 239 0.82 -25.90 -11.98
CA ALA A 239 0.48 -26.45 -10.67
C ALA A 239 1.70 -26.99 -9.91
N GLY A 240 2.70 -27.56 -10.62
CA GLY A 240 3.94 -28.02 -10.03
C GLY A 240 4.75 -26.86 -9.45
N THR A 241 4.92 -25.79 -10.24
CA THR A 241 5.60 -24.57 -9.81
C THR A 241 4.86 -23.89 -8.64
N ALA A 242 3.53 -23.83 -8.70
CA ALA A 242 2.69 -23.31 -7.63
C ALA A 242 2.82 -24.12 -6.33
N SER A 243 2.86 -25.45 -6.41
CA SER A 243 3.07 -26.34 -5.26
C SER A 243 4.41 -26.09 -4.57
N VAL A 244 5.49 -25.94 -5.36
CA VAL A 244 6.80 -25.58 -4.82
C VAL A 244 6.73 -24.26 -4.06
N MET A 245 6.10 -23.24 -4.64
CA MET A 245 5.95 -21.95 -3.98
C MET A 245 5.15 -22.08 -2.68
N ARG A 246 4.06 -22.85 -2.63
CA ARG A 246 3.33 -23.09 -1.37
C ARG A 246 4.21 -23.65 -0.25
N ARG A 247 5.09 -24.61 -0.56
CA ARG A 247 6.05 -25.18 0.42
C ARG A 247 6.99 -24.13 1.02
N TYR A 248 7.27 -23.05 0.29
CA TYR A 248 8.14 -21.96 0.74
C TYR A 248 7.38 -20.77 1.34
N GLY A 249 6.10 -20.96 1.68
CA GLY A 249 5.29 -19.97 2.40
C GLY A 249 4.51 -19.02 1.48
N TYR A 250 4.38 -19.36 0.20
CA TYR A 250 3.57 -18.59 -0.74
C TYR A 250 2.09 -19.00 -0.72
N THR A 251 1.20 -18.01 -0.65
CA THR A 251 -0.22 -18.17 -0.92
C THR A 251 -0.42 -18.15 -2.44
N ILE A 252 -1.20 -19.08 -3.00
CA ILE A 252 -1.51 -19.06 -4.44
C ILE A 252 -2.97 -18.66 -4.58
N ILE A 253 -3.23 -17.60 -5.33
CA ILE A 253 -4.55 -17.04 -5.58
C ILE A 253 -4.92 -17.38 -7.03
N ALA A 254 -6.16 -17.79 -7.26
CA ALA A 254 -6.68 -18.02 -8.62
C ALA A 254 -6.73 -16.70 -9.41
#